data_AF-A0A379WUB0-F1
#
_entry.id   AF-A0A379WUB0-F1
#
_cell.length_a   1.000
_cell.length_b   1.000
_cell.length_c   1.000
_cell.angle_alpha   90.00
_cell.angle_beta   90.00
_cell.angle_gamma   90.00
#
_symmetry.space_group_name_H-M   'P 1'
#
loop_
_entity.id
_entity.type
_entity.pdbx_description
1 polymer ?
#
loop_
_entity_poly.entity_id
_entity_poly.type
_entity_poly.pdbx_seq_one_letter_code
_entity_poly.pdbx_strand_id
1 'polypeptide(L)'
;MVLNIGGIANLSLLFPGQAVRGYDTGPGNMLMDAWIWRQCAQPYDKDAAWAKEGQVILPLLQKMLRDPYFAASAPKSTGREYSTMAG
;
A
#
# COMPACT_ATOMS: atom_id res chain seq x y z
N MET A 1 15.58 -2.43 10.13
CA MET A 1 14.63 -2.26 9.00
C MET A 1 13.98 -0.90 9.16
N VAL A 2 13.76 -0.19 8.06
CA VAL A 2 12.97 1.05 8.02
C VAL A 2 11.80 0.82 7.08
N LEU A 3 10.58 1.17 7.52
CA LEU A 3 9.36 1.09 6.71
C LEU A 3 8.83 2.50 6.49
N ASN A 4 8.66 2.89 5.23
CA ASN A 4 7.97 4.11 4.85
C ASN A 4 6.57 3.75 4.33
N ILE A 5 5.54 4.46 4.81
CA ILE A 5 4.15 4.30 4.37
C ILE A 5 3.69 5.64 3.78
N GLY A 6 4.07 5.89 2.53
CA GLY A 6 3.59 7.02 1.74
C GLY A 6 2.43 6.60 0.84
N GLY A 7 2.30 7.20 -0.36
CA GLY A 7 1.38 6.69 -1.37
C GLY A 7 1.66 5.23 -1.72
N ILE A 8 2.94 4.90 -1.94
CA ILE A 8 3.49 3.54 -2.00
C ILE A 8 4.25 3.28 -0.70
N ALA A 9 4.12 2.07 -0.16
CA ALA A 9 4.88 1.63 1.00
C ALA A 9 6.18 0.93 0.55
N ASN A 10 7.31 1.27 1.16
CA ASN A 10 8.61 0.69 0.84
C ASN A 10 9.41 0.34 2.08
N LEU A 11 10.32 -0.62 1.92
CA LEU A 11 11.09 -1.18 3.01
C LEU A 11 12.57 -1.08 2.70
N SER A 12 13.35 -0.65 3.70
CA SER A 12 14.82 -0.65 3.69
C SER A 12 15.35 -1.65 4.73
N LEU A 13 16.13 -2.62 4.26
CA LEU A 13 16.82 -3.63 5.03
C LEU A 13 18.26 -3.19 5.31
N LEU A 14 18.56 -3.01 6.59
CA LEU A 14 19.87 -2.59 7.09
C LEU A 14 20.42 -3.73 7.93
N PHE A 15 21.46 -4.40 7.43
CA PHE A 15 22.17 -5.46 8.14
C PHE A 15 23.65 -5.05 8.29
N PRO A 16 24.25 -5.14 9.49
CA PRO A 16 25.66 -4.82 9.69
C PRO A 16 26.56 -5.60 8.73
N GLY A 17 27.49 -4.91 8.08
CA GLY A 17 28.44 -5.52 7.13
C GLY A 17 27.84 -5.98 5.80
N GLN A 18 26.56 -5.71 5.52
CA GLN A 18 25.93 -6.01 4.22
C GLN A 18 25.52 -4.72 3.51
N ALA A 19 25.42 -4.79 2.18
CA ALA A 19 24.83 -3.72 1.40
C ALA A 19 23.36 -3.49 1.79
N VAL A 20 22.94 -2.23 1.80
CA VAL A 20 21.54 -1.85 2.00
C VAL A 20 20.70 -2.44 0.88
N ARG A 21 19.57 -3.06 1.23
CA ARG A 21 18.58 -3.58 0.28
C ARG A 21 17.26 -2.87 0.51
N GLY A 22 16.46 -2.70 -0.54
CA GLY A 22 15.12 -2.16 -0.40
C GLY A 22 14.25 -2.45 -1.61
N TYR A 23 12.94 -2.38 -1.40
CA TYR A 23 11.95 -2.59 -2.45
C TYR A 23 10.60 -1.99 -2.02
N ASP A 24 9.76 -1.72 -3.02
CA ASP A 24 8.38 -1.33 -2.79
C ASP A 24 7.56 -2.58 -2.42
N THR A 25 6.71 -2.42 -1.41
CA THR A 25 5.85 -3.49 -0.88
C THR A 25 4.46 -3.48 -1.52
N GLY A 26 4.06 -2.34 -2.09
CA GLY A 26 2.75 -2.12 -2.72
C GLY A 26 2.14 -0.78 -2.31
N PRO A 27 0.82 -0.60 -2.49
CA PRO A 27 0.13 0.62 -2.07
C PRO A 27 0.25 0.83 -0.55
N GLY A 28 0.57 2.07 -0.17
CA GLY A 28 0.43 2.57 1.20
C GLY A 28 -0.92 3.29 1.33
N ASN A 29 -0.89 4.61 1.40
CA ASN A 29 -2.08 5.44 1.59
C ASN A 29 -2.88 5.73 0.31
N MET A 30 -2.29 5.59 -0.89
CA MET A 30 -2.89 6.14 -2.10
C MET A 30 -4.30 5.62 -2.43
N LEU A 31 -4.58 4.34 -2.17
CA LEU A 31 -5.90 3.76 -2.43
C LEU A 31 -6.91 4.19 -1.36
N MET A 32 -6.47 4.32 -0.10
CA MET A 32 -7.31 4.80 1.00
C MET A 32 -7.69 6.27 0.79
N ASP A 33 -6.71 7.12 0.46
CA ASP A 33 -6.90 8.53 0.17
C ASP A 33 -7.85 8.73 -1.02
N ALA A 34 -7.66 7.95 -2.09
CA ALA A 34 -8.54 8.03 -3.25
C ALA A 34 -9.97 7.52 -2.96
N TRP A 35 -10.12 6.51 -2.10
CA TRP A 35 -11.42 5.98 -1.70
C TRP A 35 -12.20 6.98 -0.84
N ILE A 36 -11.57 7.55 0.19
CA ILE A 36 -12.24 8.53 1.04
C ILE A 36 -12.49 9.85 0.31
N TRP A 37 -11.61 10.26 -0.60
CA TRP A 37 -11.87 11.39 -1.49
C TRP A 37 -13.15 11.17 -2.30
N ARG A 38 -13.29 9.99 -2.92
CA ARG A 38 -14.46 9.67 -3.74
C ARG A 38 -15.76 9.59 -2.93
N GLN A 39 -15.71 9.04 -1.72
CA GLN A 39 -16.92 8.77 -0.92
C GLN A 39 -17.33 9.93 -0.01
N CYS A 40 -16.35 10.66 0.54
CA CYS A 40 -16.56 11.65 1.59
C CYS A 40 -16.00 13.05 1.26
N ALA A 41 -15.40 13.23 0.07
CA ALA A 41 -14.70 14.46 -0.32
C ALA A 41 -13.63 14.93 0.69
N GLN A 42 -13.04 13.99 1.44
CA GLN A 42 -11.93 14.24 2.36
C GLN A 42 -10.60 13.85 1.70
N PRO A 43 -9.51 14.58 1.95
CA PRO A 43 -8.23 14.30 1.30
C PRO A 43 -7.54 13.02 1.79
N TYR A 44 -7.82 12.57 3.02
CA TYR A 44 -7.31 11.34 3.63
C TYR A 44 -8.19 10.93 4.83
N ASP A 45 -8.07 9.68 5.27
CA ASP A 45 -8.76 9.16 6.46
C ASP A 45 -7.96 9.48 7.72
N LYS A 46 -8.36 10.55 8.41
CA LYS A 46 -7.65 11.03 9.60
C LYS A 46 -7.75 10.00 10.73
N ASP A 47 -6.59 9.58 11.22
CA ASP A 47 -6.44 8.61 12.32
C ASP A 47 -7.17 7.26 12.07
N ALA A 48 -7.40 6.93 10.80
CA ALA A 48 -8.21 5.80 10.34
C ALA A 48 -9.63 5.80 10.93
N ALA A 49 -10.20 6.98 11.21
CA ALA A 49 -11.51 7.11 11.86
C ALA A 49 -12.60 6.41 11.03
N TRP A 50 -12.60 6.62 9.71
CA TRP A 50 -13.60 6.03 8.83
C TRP A 50 -13.37 4.53 8.61
N ALA A 51 -12.12 4.11 8.40
CA ALA A 51 -11.78 2.70 8.23
C ALA A 51 -12.11 1.85 9.49
N LYS A 52 -11.97 2.40 10.69
CA LYS A 52 -12.28 1.72 11.97
C LYS A 52 -13.77 1.44 12.18
N GLU A 53 -14.64 2.21 11.54
CA GLU A 53 -16.09 1.99 11.57
C GLU A 53 -16.53 0.85 10.64
N GLY A 54 -15.69 0.51 9.66
CA GLY A 54 -15.96 -0.53 8.68
C GLY A 54 -15.62 -1.95 9.14
N GLN A 55 -15.94 -2.92 8.28
CA GLN A 55 -15.52 -4.30 8.42
C GLN A 55 -14.76 -4.73 7.17
N VAL A 56 -13.71 -5.54 7.35
CA VAL A 56 -12.93 -6.06 6.23
C VAL A 56 -13.77 -7.03 5.42
N ILE A 57 -13.97 -6.73 4.14
CA ILE A 57 -14.59 -7.64 3.18
C ILE A 57 -13.52 -8.64 2.72
N LEU A 58 -13.38 -9.76 3.43
CA LEU A 58 -12.33 -10.76 3.19
C LEU A 58 -12.23 -11.24 1.73
N PRO A 59 -13.34 -11.53 1.01
CA PRO A 59 -13.25 -11.95 -0.39
C PRO A 59 -12.63 -10.88 -1.30
N LEU A 60 -12.93 -9.59 -1.04
CA LEU A 60 -12.35 -8.48 -1.79
C LEU A 60 -10.85 -8.35 -1.51
N LEU A 61 -10.47 -8.39 -0.23
CA LEU A 61 -9.06 -8.35 0.18
C LEU A 61 -8.27 -9.49 -0.47
N GLN A 62 -8.79 -10.71 -0.45
CA GLN A 62 -8.16 -11.87 -1.08
C GLN A 62 -8.02 -11.69 -2.60
N LYS A 63 -9.02 -11.10 -3.27
CA LYS A 63 -8.94 -10.78 -4.70
C LYS A 63 -7.83 -9.76 -4.97
N MET A 64 -7.73 -8.70 -4.17
CA MET A 64 -6.70 -7.67 -4.34
C MET A 64 -5.28 -8.21 -4.09
N LEU A 65 -5.11 -9.06 -3.07
CA LEU A 65 -3.81 -9.66 -2.74
C LEU A 65 -3.32 -10.71 -3.76
N ARG A 66 -4.17 -11.14 -4.70
CA ARG A 66 -3.78 -12.05 -5.80
C ARG A 66 -3.06 -11.34 -6.95
N ASP A 67 -2.94 -10.02 -6.88
CA ASP A 67 -2.17 -9.27 -7.87
C ASP A 67 -0.72 -9.82 -7.95
N PRO A 68 -0.19 -10.13 -9.16
CA PRO A 68 1.15 -10.71 -9.34
C PRO A 68 2.28 -9.89 -8.72
N TYR A 69 2.08 -8.58 -8.54
CA TYR A 69 3.04 -7.70 -7.89
C TYR A 69 3.38 -8.18 -6.48
N PHE A 70 2.40 -8.68 -5.71
CA PHE A 70 2.63 -9.16 -4.35
C PHE A 70 3.45 -10.46 -4.32
N ALA A 71 3.34 -11.30 -5.35
CA ALA A 71 4.11 -12.55 -5.47
C ALA A 71 5.55 -12.35 -5.98
N ALA A 72 5.85 -11.21 -6.62
CA ALA A 72 7.18 -10.94 -7.16
C ALA A 72 8.26 -10.80 -6.07
N SER A 73 9.45 -11.35 -6.32
CA SER A 73 10.63 -11.21 -5.46
C SER A 73 11.27 -9.82 -5.59
N ALA A 74 11.97 -9.37 -4.55
CA ALA A 74 12.84 -8.19 -4.65
C ALA A 74 14.04 -8.47 -5.60
N PRO A 75 14.61 -7.43 -6.26
CA PRO A 75 14.19 -6.03 -6.22
C PRO A 75 12.95 -5.77 -7.07
N LYS A 76 12.02 -4.97 -6.56
CA LYS A 76 10.82 -4.53 -7.29
C LYS A 76 10.44 -3.11 -6.88
N SER A 77 9.85 -2.37 -7.81
CA SER A 77 9.32 -1.02 -7.60
C SER A 77 7.96 -0.87 -8.27
N THR A 78 7.11 0.03 -7.79
CA THR A 78 5.80 0.33 -8.37
C THR A 78 5.39 1.77 -8.07
N GLY A 79 4.40 2.27 -8.79
CA GLY A 79 3.91 3.63 -8.65
C GLY A 79 2.41 3.77 -8.84
N ARG A 80 1.99 5.02 -9.05
CA ARG A 80 0.58 5.40 -9.24
C ARG A 80 0.00 4.82 -10.53
N GLU A 81 0.82 4.53 -11.52
CA GLU A 81 0.44 3.91 -12.78
C GLU A 81 -0.10 2.48 -12.62
N TYR A 82 0.30 1.80 -11.54
CA TYR A 82 -0.11 0.42 -11.26
C TYR A 82 -1.24 0.34 -10.24
N SER A 83 -1.08 1.06 -9.12
CA SER A 83 -2.03 1.05 -8.00
C SER A 83 -3.06 2.18 -8.14
N THR A 84 -3.98 2.05 -9.09
CA THR A 84 -5.09 3.01 -9.29
C THR A 84 -6.40 2.46 -8.73
N MET A 85 -7.41 3.33 -8.58
CA MET A 85 -8.79 2.96 -8.24
C MET A 85 -9.56 2.30 -9.40
N ALA A 86 -8.89 1.96 -10.50
CA ALA A 86 -9.52 1.24 -11.61
C ALA A 86 -9.71 -0.23 -11.19
N GLY A 87 -10.97 -0.65 -11.14
CA GLY A 87 -11.37 -2.05 -10.97
C GLY A 87 -11.49 -2.78 -12.31
#